data_AF-A0A7W0QGG6-F1
#
_entry.id   AF-A0A7W0QGG6-F1
#
_cell.length_a   1.000
_cell.length_b   1.000
_cell.length_c   1.000
_cell.angle_alpha   90.00
_cell.angle_beta   90.00
_cell.angle_gamma   90.00
#
_symmetry.space_group_name_H-M   'P 1'
#
loop_
_entity.id
_entity.type
_entity.pdbx_description
1 polymer ?
#
loop_
_entity_poly.entity_id
_entity_poly.type
_entity_poly.pdbx_seq_one_letter_code
_entity_poly.pdbx_strand_id
1 'polypeptide(L)' 'KTDIRNHRSQRAIARLGATYEGTLSRYQRRTDGTVRDTVLFAVTVDRWPAVKEALQRRLTTHPASAVSRDTGGNR' A
#
# COMPACT_ATOMS: atom_id res chain seq x y z
N LYS A 1 -2.95 2.36 -6.87
CA LYS A 1 -4.31 1.94 -7.28
C LYS A 1 -4.72 0.64 -6.58
N THR A 2 -6.00 0.39 -6.34
CA THR A 2 -6.51 -0.84 -5.70
C THR A 2 -7.94 -1.15 -6.16
N ASP A 3 -8.41 -2.38 -5.99
CA ASP A 3 -9.82 -2.75 -6.21
C ASP A 3 -10.73 -2.01 -5.21
N ILE A 4 -11.93 -1.60 -5.64
CA ILE A 4 -12.93 -0.93 -4.80
C ILE A 4 -13.36 -1.78 -3.60
N ARG A 5 -13.32 -3.11 -3.71
CA ARG A 5 -13.67 -4.02 -2.62
C ARG A 5 -12.54 -4.24 -1.61
N ASN A 6 -11.30 -3.88 -1.96
CA ASN A 6 -10.15 -4.08 -1.09
C ASN A 6 -9.99 -2.93 -0.08
N HIS A 7 -10.95 -2.83 0.85
CA HIS A 7 -10.96 -1.80 1.89
C HIS A 7 -9.76 -1.88 2.84
N ARG A 8 -9.18 -3.07 3.02
CA ARG A 8 -7.95 -3.25 3.82
C ARG A 8 -6.80 -2.45 3.21
N SER A 9 -6.51 -2.66 1.93
CA SER A 9 -5.45 -1.92 1.25
C SER A 9 -5.78 -0.45 1.09
N GLN A 10 -7.04 -0.07 0.84
CA GLN A 10 -7.45 1.34 0.79
C GLN A 10 -7.16 2.07 2.11
N ARG A 11 -7.54 1.49 3.25
CA ARG A 11 -7.25 2.06 4.57
C ARG A 11 -5.75 2.14 4.84
N ALA A 12 -5.00 1.12 4.44
CA ALA A 12 -3.54 1.14 4.59
C ALA A 12 -2.92 2.28 3.77
N ILE A 13 -3.28 2.40 2.49
CA ILE A 13 -2.79 3.45 1.57
C ILE A 13 -3.15 4.84 2.10
N ALA A 14 -4.40 5.05 2.54
CA ALA A 14 -4.83 6.31 3.13
C ALA A 14 -4.03 6.65 4.41
N ARG A 15 -3.78 5.67 5.28
CA ARG A 15 -2.93 5.84 6.47
C ARG A 15 -1.49 6.18 6.12
N LEU A 16 -0.98 5.80 4.95
CA LEU A 16 0.35 6.24 4.48
C LEU A 16 0.38 7.73 4.12
N GLY A 17 -0.76 8.42 4.04
CA GLY A 17 -0.86 9.82 3.65
C GLY A 17 -1.08 10.02 2.15
N ALA A 18 -1.40 8.95 1.41
CA ALA A 18 -1.82 9.08 0.03
C ALA A 18 -3.25 9.65 -0.06
N THR A 19 -3.47 10.54 -1.02
CA THR A 19 -4.75 11.22 -1.27
C THR A 19 -5.59 10.40 -2.23
N TYR A 20 -6.90 10.24 -1.96
CA TYR A 20 -7.85 9.65 -2.91
C TYR A 20 -8.11 10.63 -4.06
N GLU A 21 -8.00 10.14 -5.30
CA GLU A 21 -8.16 10.98 -6.50
C GLU A 21 -9.36 10.58 -7.36
N GLY A 22 -10.00 9.44 -7.07
CA GLY A 22 -11.16 9.01 -7.82
C GLY A 22 -11.26 7.50 -7.97
N THR A 23 -12.38 7.10 -8.56
CA THR A 23 -12.67 5.70 -8.89
C THR A 23 -12.93 5.58 -10.38
N LEU A 24 -12.07 4.81 -11.05
CA LEU A 24 -12.30 4.42 -12.44
C LEU A 24 -13.32 3.28 -12.46
N SER A 25 -14.51 3.58 -12.96
CA SER A 25 -15.61 2.61 -13.07
C SER A 25 -15.32 1.60 -14.19
N ARG A 26 -15.57 0.32 -13.92
CA ARG A 26 -15.43 -0.79 -14.87
C ARG A 26 -14.08 -0.83 -15.61
N TYR A 27 -13.00 -0.39 -14.96
CA TYR A 27 -11.69 -0.18 -15.58
C TYR A 27 -10.95 -1.47 -15.95
N GLN A 28 -11.14 -2.57 -15.21
CA GLN A 28 -10.40 -3.81 -15.43
C GLN A 28 -11.29 -5.04 -15.45
N ARG A 29 -11.06 -5.92 -16.42
CA ARG A 29 -11.64 -7.28 -16.46
C ARG A 29 -10.78 -8.23 -15.62
N ARG A 30 -11.45 -9.13 -14.91
CA ARG A 30 -10.85 -10.26 -14.19
C ARG A 30 -10.80 -11.49 -15.11
N THR A 31 -10.01 -12.48 -14.71
CA THR A 31 -9.90 -13.77 -15.44
C THR A 31 -11.21 -14.55 -15.46
N ASP A 32 -12.08 -14.36 -14.47
CA ASP A 32 -13.42 -14.93 -14.37
C ASP A 32 -14.49 -14.21 -15.23
N GLY A 33 -14.08 -13.22 -16.05
CA GLY A 33 -14.97 -12.44 -16.91
C GLY A 33 -15.70 -11.28 -16.21
N THR A 34 -15.61 -11.16 -14.88
CA THR A 34 -16.19 -10.03 -14.16
C THR A 34 -15.38 -8.74 -14.37
N VAL A 35 -16.00 -7.59 -14.11
CA VAL A 35 -15.33 -6.28 -14.21
C VAL A 35 -15.19 -5.67 -12.82
N ARG A 36 -14.13 -4.89 -12.60
CA ARG A 36 -13.87 -4.17 -11.36
C ARG A 36 -13.68 -2.68 -11.55
N ASP A 37 -14.09 -1.97 -10.52
CA ASP A 37 -13.73 -0.57 -10.34
C ASP A 37 -12.36 -0.46 -9.68
N THR A 38 -11.62 0.57 -10.05
CA THR A 38 -10.26 0.81 -9.56
C THR A 38 -10.20 2.14 -8.84
N VAL A 39 -9.84 2.09 -7.56
CA VAL A 39 -9.62 3.25 -6.70
C VAL A 39 -8.20 3.77 -6.91
N LEU A 40 -8.07 5.05 -7.22
CA LEU A 40 -6.81 5.75 -7.42
C LEU A 40 -6.43 6.54 -6.18
N PHE A 41 -5.13 6.49 -5.88
CA PHE A 41 -4.51 7.28 -4.82
C PHE A 41 -3.19 7.82 -5.35
N ALA A 42 -2.80 9.00 -4.88
CA ALA A 42 -1.53 9.63 -5.21
C ALA A 42 -0.84 10.23 -3.99
N VAL A 43 0.48 10.39 -4.11
CA VAL A 43 1.31 11.25 -3.27
C VAL A 43 2.03 12.17 -4.22
N THR A 44 1.80 13.47 -4.09
CA THR A 44 2.47 14.50 -4.90
C THR A 44 3.82 14.86 -4.30
N VAL A 45 4.67 15.54 -5.09
CA VAL A 45 5.99 16.02 -4.64
C VAL A 45 5.87 16.86 -3.36
N ASP A 46 4.90 17.78 -3.30
CA ASP A 46 4.70 18.65 -2.15
C ASP A 46 4.25 17.90 -0.89
N ARG A 47 3.56 16.76 -1.05
CA ARG A 47 3.10 15.94 0.08
C ARG A 47 4.12 14.89 0.53
N TRP A 48 5.11 14.59 -0.31
CA TRP A 48 6.10 13.56 -0.04
C TRP A 48 6.89 13.77 1.26
N PRO A 49 7.36 15.00 1.61
CA PRO A 49 8.10 15.20 2.87
C PRO A 49 7.35 14.70 4.11
N ALA A 50 6.06 15.02 4.23
CA ALA A 50 5.22 14.58 5.35
C ALA A 50 4.96 13.07 5.34
N VAL A 51 4.70 12.50 4.16
CA VAL A 51 4.51 11.05 3.98
C VAL A 51 5.78 10.28 4.37
N LYS A 52 6.94 10.75 3.93
CA LYS A 52 8.25 10.17 4.23
C LYS A 52 8.52 10.16 5.74
N GLU A 53 8.30 11.29 6.41
CA GLU A 53 8.49 11.41 7.85
C GLU A 53 7.58 10.44 8.63
N ALA A 54 6.31 10.34 8.23
CA ALA A 54 5.36 9.40 8.84
C ALA A 54 5.77 7.93 8.63
N LEU A 55 6.30 7.59 7.46
CA LEU A 55 6.85 6.26 7.17
C LEU A 55 8.08 5.96 8.03
N GLN A 56 9.01 6.91 8.13
CA GLN A 56 10.22 6.76 8.95
C GLN A 56 9.85 6.53 10.41
N ARG A 57 8.94 7.33 11.00
CA ARG A 57 8.46 7.12 12.37
C ARG A 57 7.92 5.71 12.60
N ARG A 58 7.12 5.18 11.66
CA ARG A 58 6.58 3.80 11.75
C ARG A 58 7.66 2.73 11.74
N LEU A 59 8.69 2.90 10.91
CA LEU A 59 9.82 1.97 10.86
C LEU A 59 10.69 2.07 12.11
N THR A 60 10.78 3.23 12.76
CA THR A 60 11.48 3.37 14.04
C THR A 60 10.68 2.75 15.19
N THR A 61 9.36 2.88 15.19
CA THR A 61 8.48 2.29 16.22
C THR A 61 8.38 0.76 16.11
N HIS A 62 8.49 0.21 14.90
CA HIS A 62 8.69 -1.21 14.68
C HIS A 62 10.15 -1.45 14.30
N PRO A 63 11.08 -1.53 15.27
CA PRO A 63 12.42 -2.01 14.95
C PRO A 63 12.23 -3.36 14.27
N ALA A 64 12.73 -3.46 13.04
CA ALA A 64 12.61 -4.66 12.23
C ALA A 64 12.96 -5.85 13.11
N SER A 65 11.98 -6.72 13.38
CA SER A 65 12.20 -7.96 14.10
C SER A 65 13.41 -8.61 13.46
N ALA A 66 14.47 -8.79 14.25
CA ALA A 66 15.75 -9.28 13.79
C ALA A 66 15.50 -10.50 12.89
N VAL A 67 15.76 -10.34 11.59
CA VAL A 67 15.80 -11.46 10.66
C VAL A 67 16.93 -12.34 11.18
N SER A 68 16.56 -13.41 11.87
CA SER A 68 17.45 -14.46 12.31
C SER A 68 18.07 -15.07 11.06
N ARG A 69 19.24 -14.56 10.67
CA ARG A 69 20.18 -15.31 9.86
C ARG A 69 20.84 -16.30 10.82
N ASP A 70 20.10 -17.36 11.16
CA ASP A 70 20.73 -18.58 11.64
C ASP A 70 21.19 -19.37 10.41
N THR A 71 22.49 -19.28 10.20
CA THR A 71 23.28 -20.18 9.39
C THR A 71 23.29 -21.54 10.08
N GLY A 72 22.34 -22.40 9.72
CA GLY A 72 22.38 -23.82 10.06
C GLY A 72 22.39 -24.65 8.80
N GLY A 73 23.58 -24.97 8.28
CA GLY A 73 23.70 -26.01 7.27
C GLY A 73 23.23 -27.35 7.82
N ASN A 74 22.63 -28.20 6.99
CA ASN A 74 22.99 -29.61 6.81
C ASN A 74 21.96 -30.35 5.92
N ARG A 75 22.50 -31.11 4.96
CA ARG A 75 21.91 -32.13 4.08
C ARG A 75 21.16 -31.66 2.83
#